data_AF-A0A9N9D3F5-F1
#
_entry.id   AF-A0A9N9D3F5-F1
#
_cell.length_a   1.000
_cell.length_b   1.000
_cell.length_c   1.000
_cell.angle_alpha   90.00
_cell.angle_beta   90.00
_cell.angle_gamma   90.00
#
_symmetry.space_group_name_H-M   'P 1'
#
loop_
_entity.id
_entity.type
_entity.pdbx_description
1 polymer ?
#
loop_
_entity_poly.entity_id
_entity_poly.type
_entity_poly.pdbx_seq_one_letter_code
_entity_poly.pdbx_strand_id
1 'polypeptide(L)'
;MDYSRENSRGNRRNDEEDRRRDNRRPRERGREHEQQDLDQTPEKLRFIVIELVMPSVRELPMSSSIYATLVGLINVGKSDIAKAIVTETSEILQQNLNVGDWREVKLTLKFFAELTNANVIQPETLLKIYGNLLSVLDEPVIKKRRADTFIKIVLSTLPYIGKRLKDREPTKFEQMLNKIQSYFNARTQQSQFG
;
A
#
# COMPACT_ATOMS: atom_id res chain seq x y z
N MET A 1 60.13 -68.82 22.92
CA MET A 1 60.73 -67.88 21.95
C MET A 1 60.12 -68.19 20.61
N ASP A 2 59.44 -67.32 19.90
CA ASP A 2 59.12 -65.92 20.11
C ASP A 2 57.95 -65.60 19.15
N TYR A 3 56.84 -65.17 19.75
CA TYR A 3 55.90 -64.12 19.36
C TYR A 3 55.54 -63.79 17.89
N SER A 4 54.22 -63.56 17.73
CA SER A 4 53.58 -62.57 16.84
C SER A 4 53.10 -63.03 15.46
N ARG A 5 51.94 -63.71 15.45
CA ARG A 5 50.91 -63.59 14.41
C ARG A 5 49.65 -63.00 15.01
N GLU A 6 49.61 -61.68 15.17
CA GLU A 6 48.37 -60.97 15.54
C GLU A 6 48.52 -59.47 15.28
N ASN A 7 48.10 -59.00 14.10
CA ASN A 7 47.34 -57.77 13.93
C ASN A 7 47.18 -57.45 12.44
N SER A 8 46.03 -57.81 11.85
CA SER A 8 45.64 -57.32 10.53
C SER A 8 44.12 -57.34 10.38
N ARG A 9 43.36 -56.87 11.39
CA ARG A 9 41.90 -56.72 11.29
C ARG A 9 41.31 -55.53 12.05
N GLY A 10 42.13 -54.53 12.40
CA GLY A 10 41.65 -53.33 13.08
C GLY A 10 42.15 -52.06 12.41
N ASN A 11 41.64 -51.72 11.22
CA ASN A 11 41.65 -50.30 10.80
C ASN A 11 40.78 -49.92 9.59
N ARG A 12 40.04 -50.84 8.94
CA ARG A 12 39.21 -50.47 7.77
C ARG A 12 37.78 -50.08 8.09
N ARG A 13 37.35 -50.12 9.36
CA ARG A 13 35.98 -49.75 9.75
C ARG A 13 35.83 -48.29 10.17
N ASN A 14 36.92 -47.60 10.49
CA ASN A 14 36.85 -46.22 10.96
C ASN A 14 36.87 -45.18 9.82
N ASP A 15 37.42 -45.54 8.65
CA ASP A 15 37.52 -44.60 7.52
C ASP A 15 36.20 -44.46 6.72
N GLU A 16 35.27 -45.42 6.83
CA GLU A 16 33.97 -45.37 6.17
C GLU A 16 32.89 -44.65 6.99
N GLU A 17 33.01 -44.63 8.33
CA GLU A 17 32.08 -43.86 9.17
C GLU A 17 32.40 -42.36 9.18
N ASP A 18 33.68 -41.98 9.03
CA ASP A 18 34.09 -40.57 8.97
C ASP A 18 33.67 -39.91 7.65
N ARG A 19 33.68 -40.66 6.53
CA ARG A 19 33.18 -40.16 5.24
C ARG A 19 31.65 -40.02 5.18
N ARG A 20 30.91 -40.71 6.06
CA ARG A 20 29.44 -40.63 6.13
C ARG A 20 28.95 -39.49 7.04
N ARG A 21 29.80 -38.95 7.92
CA ARG A 21 29.46 -37.80 8.77
C ARG A 21 29.66 -36.46 8.06
N ASP A 22 30.59 -36.38 7.12
CA ASP A 22 30.91 -35.12 6.44
C ASP A 22 29.89 -34.75 5.34
N ASN A 23 29.18 -35.73 4.78
CA ASN A 23 28.26 -35.49 3.66
C ASN A 23 26.82 -35.08 4.06
N ARG A 24 26.58 -34.75 5.34
CA ARG A 24 25.26 -34.29 5.84
C ARG A 24 25.15 -32.78 6.08
N ARG A 25 26.16 -31.95 5.76
CA ARG A 25 26.11 -30.50 6.04
C ARG A 25 26.47 -29.54 4.89
N PRO A 26 25.84 -29.67 3.71
CA PRO A 26 25.66 -28.49 2.84
C PRO A 26 24.22 -28.01 2.66
N ARG A 27 23.20 -28.69 3.20
CA ARG A 27 21.79 -28.36 2.87
C ARG A 27 21.06 -27.39 3.82
N GLU A 28 21.61 -27.10 4.99
CA GLU A 28 20.97 -26.17 5.96
C GLU A 28 21.47 -24.73 5.82
N ARG A 29 22.75 -24.52 5.46
CA ARG A 29 23.31 -23.17 5.24
C ARG A 29 22.72 -22.42 4.04
N GLY A 30 22.27 -23.13 3.01
CA GLY A 30 21.58 -22.50 1.87
C GLY A 30 20.19 -21.98 2.24
N ARG A 31 19.50 -22.66 3.17
CA ARG A 31 18.17 -22.26 3.61
C ARG A 31 18.20 -21.08 4.56
N GLU A 32 19.23 -20.96 5.39
CA GLU A 32 19.37 -19.82 6.33
C GLU A 32 19.66 -18.50 5.59
N HIS A 33 20.43 -18.53 4.51
CA HIS A 33 20.63 -17.35 3.65
C HIS A 33 19.40 -17.04 2.77
N GLU A 34 18.70 -18.07 2.23
CA GLU A 34 17.42 -17.85 1.54
C GLU A 34 16.31 -17.37 2.49
N GLN A 35 16.27 -17.84 3.75
CA GLN A 35 15.34 -17.34 4.77
C GLN A 35 15.67 -15.90 5.19
N GLN A 36 16.95 -15.54 5.32
CA GLN A 36 17.36 -14.17 5.65
C GLN A 36 17.07 -13.17 4.53
N ASP A 37 17.18 -13.57 3.26
CA ASP A 37 16.77 -12.74 2.12
C ASP A 37 15.23 -12.64 2.00
N LEU A 38 14.49 -13.69 2.41
CA LEU A 38 13.03 -13.71 2.48
C LEU A 38 12.45 -12.83 3.61
N ASP A 39 13.24 -12.58 4.66
CA ASP A 39 12.86 -11.76 5.83
C ASP A 39 13.22 -10.28 5.65
N GLN A 40 14.22 -9.96 4.81
CA GLN A 40 14.53 -8.58 4.37
C GLN A 40 13.76 -8.13 3.11
N THR A 41 13.20 -9.05 2.33
CA THR A 41 12.39 -8.69 1.15
C THR A 41 11.19 -7.79 1.49
N PRO A 42 10.44 -7.99 2.59
CA PRO A 42 9.33 -7.12 2.97
C PRO A 42 9.75 -5.67 3.18
N GLU A 43 10.87 -5.44 3.88
CA GLU A 43 11.44 -4.11 4.16
C GLU A 43 11.97 -3.44 2.88
N LYS A 44 12.70 -4.19 2.05
CA LYS A 44 13.18 -3.69 0.74
C LYS A 44 12.02 -3.39 -0.22
N LEU A 45 10.97 -4.21 -0.22
CA LEU A 45 9.79 -4.01 -1.06
C LEU A 45 8.95 -2.83 -0.55
N ARG A 46 8.84 -2.64 0.77
CA ARG A 46 8.27 -1.43 1.38
C ARG A 46 9.06 -0.22 0.92
N PHE A 47 10.37 -0.21 1.13
CA PHE A 47 11.26 0.89 0.74
C PHE A 47 11.15 1.20 -0.76
N ILE A 48 11.18 0.20 -1.63
CA ILE A 48 11.01 0.38 -3.09
C ILE A 48 9.60 0.87 -3.40
N VAL A 49 8.54 0.34 -2.79
CA VAL A 49 7.19 0.84 -3.06
C VAL A 49 7.06 2.29 -2.56
N ILE A 50 7.58 2.65 -1.41
CA ILE A 50 7.42 4.01 -0.89
C ILE A 50 8.31 5.01 -1.65
N GLU A 51 9.59 4.71 -1.81
CA GLU A 51 10.56 5.57 -2.49
C GLU A 51 10.38 5.59 -4.01
N LEU A 52 9.79 4.57 -4.62
CA LEU A 52 9.53 4.57 -6.06
C LEU A 52 8.11 5.07 -6.36
N VAL A 53 7.10 4.67 -5.59
CA VAL A 53 5.71 5.05 -5.88
C VAL A 53 5.43 6.49 -5.55
N MET A 54 5.90 7.03 -4.42
CA MET A 54 5.57 8.41 -4.07
C MET A 54 6.18 9.42 -5.05
N PRO A 55 7.45 9.30 -5.47
CA PRO A 55 8.00 10.13 -6.55
C PRO A 55 7.36 9.83 -7.91
N SER A 56 7.02 8.58 -8.22
CA SER A 56 6.37 8.27 -9.50
C SER A 56 4.93 8.77 -9.59
N VAL A 57 4.20 8.82 -8.47
CA VAL A 57 2.87 9.45 -8.34
C VAL A 57 2.98 10.97 -8.52
N ARG A 58 4.09 11.58 -8.08
CA ARG A 58 4.43 13.00 -8.28
C ARG A 58 4.78 13.38 -9.73
N GLU A 59 5.50 12.50 -10.40
CA GLU A 59 6.10 12.72 -11.73
C GLU A 59 5.19 12.25 -12.88
N LEU A 60 4.57 11.06 -12.78
CA LEU A 60 3.85 10.41 -13.88
C LEU A 60 2.57 9.70 -13.41
N PRO A 61 1.37 10.23 -13.73
CA PRO A 61 0.09 9.65 -13.31
C PRO A 61 -0.16 8.21 -13.80
N MET A 62 0.50 7.77 -14.88
CA MET A 62 0.32 6.41 -15.44
C MET A 62 0.97 5.33 -14.57
N SER A 63 2.06 5.65 -13.89
CA SER A 63 2.79 4.71 -13.04
C SER A 63 1.98 4.26 -11.81
N SER A 64 1.10 5.15 -11.31
CA SER A 64 0.27 4.90 -10.11
C SER A 64 -0.58 3.63 -10.21
N SER A 65 -1.13 3.35 -11.40
CA SER A 65 -1.95 2.16 -11.66
C SER A 65 -1.14 0.85 -11.66
N ILE A 66 0.08 0.89 -12.20
CA ILE A 66 1.01 -0.26 -12.24
C ILE A 66 1.39 -0.64 -10.82
N TYR A 67 1.79 0.36 -10.03
CA TYR A 67 2.17 0.15 -8.64
C TYR A 67 0.99 -0.27 -7.77
N ALA A 68 -0.19 0.31 -7.94
CA ALA A 68 -1.38 -0.14 -7.21
C ALA A 68 -1.71 -1.62 -7.51
N THR A 69 -1.55 -2.06 -8.76
CA THR A 69 -1.74 -3.46 -9.15
C THR A 69 -0.69 -4.36 -8.50
N LEU A 70 0.58 -3.93 -8.47
CA LEU A 70 1.65 -4.65 -7.79
C LEU A 70 1.35 -4.81 -6.29
N VAL A 71 0.92 -3.72 -5.63
CA VAL A 71 0.48 -3.77 -4.22
C VAL A 71 -0.72 -4.69 -4.05
N GLY A 72 -1.65 -4.73 -5.00
CA GLY A 72 -2.76 -5.69 -5.07
C GLY A 72 -2.28 -7.14 -5.09
N LEU A 73 -1.31 -7.47 -5.93
CA LEU A 73 -0.70 -8.81 -6.00
C LEU A 73 0.02 -9.17 -4.70
N ILE A 74 0.77 -8.21 -4.13
CA ILE A 74 1.43 -8.38 -2.83
C ILE A 74 0.39 -8.63 -1.73
N ASN A 75 -0.75 -7.95 -1.74
CA ASN A 75 -1.81 -8.10 -0.74
C ASN A 75 -2.38 -9.53 -0.69
N VAL A 76 -2.43 -10.23 -1.83
CA VAL A 76 -2.90 -11.62 -1.89
C VAL A 76 -1.93 -12.58 -1.19
N GLY A 77 -0.62 -12.36 -1.31
CA GLY A 77 0.39 -13.23 -0.69
C GLY A 77 0.81 -12.81 0.72
N LYS A 78 0.97 -11.51 0.97
CA LYS A 78 1.51 -10.90 2.19
C LYS A 78 0.76 -9.61 2.51
N SER A 79 -0.42 -9.74 3.11
CA SER A 79 -1.28 -8.58 3.45
C SER A 79 -0.63 -7.57 4.41
N ASP A 80 0.33 -8.00 5.23
CA ASP A 80 0.98 -7.12 6.22
C ASP A 80 1.90 -6.09 5.57
N ILE A 81 2.45 -6.39 4.39
CA ILE A 81 3.21 -5.43 3.59
C ILE A 81 2.26 -4.39 3.00
N ALA A 82 1.17 -4.85 2.39
CA ALA A 82 0.16 -3.98 1.81
C ALA A 82 -0.46 -3.03 2.85
N LYS A 83 -0.77 -3.53 4.05
CA LYS A 83 -1.25 -2.69 5.16
C LYS A 83 -0.26 -1.60 5.53
N ALA A 84 1.03 -1.92 5.66
CA ALA A 84 2.02 -0.89 5.99
C ALA A 84 2.16 0.17 4.90
N ILE A 85 2.15 -0.22 3.63
CA ILE A 85 2.15 0.73 2.50
C ILE A 85 0.93 1.67 2.60
N VAL A 86 -0.26 1.12 2.89
CA VAL A 86 -1.48 1.92 3.06
C VAL A 86 -1.39 2.86 4.26
N THR A 87 -0.86 2.38 5.40
CA THR A 87 -0.65 3.19 6.61
C THR A 87 0.28 4.36 6.32
N GLU A 88 1.42 4.11 5.70
CA GLU A 88 2.40 5.15 5.39
C GLU A 88 1.89 6.14 4.34
N THR A 89 1.19 5.66 3.31
CA THR A 89 0.50 6.52 2.34
C THR A 89 -0.53 7.43 3.05
N SER A 90 -1.22 6.91 4.08
CA SER A 90 -2.16 7.69 4.88
C SER A 90 -1.47 8.75 5.73
N GLU A 91 -0.30 8.44 6.30
CA GLU A 91 0.51 9.42 7.04
C GLU A 91 0.99 10.54 6.11
N ILE A 92 1.47 10.19 4.91
CA ILE A 92 1.89 11.18 3.91
C ILE A 92 0.71 12.05 3.46
N LEU A 93 -0.49 11.46 3.27
CA LEU A 93 -1.70 12.23 2.99
C LEU A 93 -1.98 13.26 4.09
N GLN A 94 -1.90 12.86 5.36
CA GLN A 94 -2.12 13.77 6.49
C GLN A 94 -1.05 14.87 6.57
N GLN A 95 0.22 14.53 6.33
CA GLN A 95 1.30 15.52 6.29
C GLN A 95 1.07 16.55 5.17
N ASN A 96 0.72 16.11 3.97
CA ASN A 96 0.44 17.00 2.83
C ASN A 96 -0.79 17.89 3.09
N LEU A 97 -1.81 17.37 3.79
CA LEU A 97 -2.96 18.16 4.23
C LEU A 97 -2.58 19.24 5.24
N ASN A 98 -1.65 18.95 6.16
CA ASN A 98 -1.17 19.91 7.16
C ASN A 98 -0.32 21.03 6.55
N VAL A 99 0.54 20.69 5.58
CA VAL A 99 1.36 21.67 4.85
C VAL A 99 0.51 22.47 3.84
N GLY A 100 -0.62 21.92 3.40
CA GLY A 100 -1.50 22.55 2.42
C GLY A 100 -1.04 22.34 0.97
N ASP A 101 -0.30 21.26 0.70
CA ASP A 101 0.10 20.90 -0.67
C ASP A 101 -1.05 20.17 -1.39
N TRP A 102 -1.93 20.97 -1.99
CA TRP A 102 -3.11 20.46 -2.70
C TRP A 102 -2.79 19.60 -3.91
N ARG A 103 -1.61 19.76 -4.52
CA ARG A 103 -1.18 18.93 -5.65
C ARG A 103 -0.87 17.53 -5.14
N GLU A 104 -0.08 17.44 -4.09
CA GLU A 104 0.32 16.17 -3.49
C GLU A 104 -0.86 15.43 -2.86
N VAL A 105 -1.76 16.15 -2.20
CA VAL A 105 -3.02 15.60 -1.68
C VAL A 105 -3.83 14.94 -2.81
N LYS A 106 -3.98 15.63 -3.95
CA LYS A 106 -4.73 15.10 -5.10
C LYS A 106 -4.08 13.83 -5.67
N LEU A 107 -2.76 13.82 -5.80
CA LEU A 107 -2.04 12.67 -6.35
C LEU A 107 -2.10 11.47 -5.41
N THR A 108 -1.96 11.71 -4.11
CA THR A 108 -2.10 10.68 -3.07
C THR A 108 -3.53 10.10 -3.05
N LEU A 109 -4.56 10.94 -3.14
CA LEU A 109 -5.96 10.50 -3.25
C LEU A 109 -6.25 9.71 -4.52
N LYS A 110 -5.60 10.06 -5.64
CA LYS A 110 -5.66 9.25 -6.86
C LYS A 110 -5.05 7.86 -6.63
N PHE A 111 -3.92 7.78 -5.93
CA PHE A 111 -3.31 6.49 -5.61
C PHE A 111 -4.21 5.63 -4.70
N PHE A 112 -4.88 6.23 -3.71
CA PHE A 112 -5.91 5.55 -2.91
C PHE A 112 -7.07 4.99 -3.75
N ALA A 113 -7.51 5.73 -4.77
CA ALA A 113 -8.49 5.24 -5.73
C ALA A 113 -7.96 4.01 -6.50
N GLU A 114 -6.72 4.04 -7.00
CA GLU A 114 -6.14 2.88 -7.70
C GLU A 114 -5.94 1.67 -6.78
N LEU A 115 -5.55 1.88 -5.52
CA LEU A 115 -5.48 0.80 -4.51
C LEU A 115 -6.84 0.17 -4.23
N THR A 116 -7.91 0.96 -4.30
CA THR A 116 -9.29 0.45 -4.20
C THR A 116 -9.66 -0.37 -5.44
N ASN A 117 -9.22 0.06 -6.64
CA ASN A 117 -9.38 -0.72 -7.88
C ASN A 117 -8.65 -2.07 -7.81
N ALA A 118 -7.49 -2.11 -7.16
CA ALA A 118 -6.67 -3.30 -6.96
C ALA A 118 -7.15 -4.21 -5.79
N ASN A 119 -8.28 -3.90 -5.15
CA ASN A 119 -8.82 -4.59 -3.97
C ASN A 119 -7.87 -4.63 -2.77
N VAL A 120 -6.96 -3.67 -2.66
CA VAL A 120 -6.11 -3.48 -1.46
C VAL A 120 -6.91 -2.77 -0.37
N ILE A 121 -7.71 -1.80 -0.78
CA ILE A 121 -8.54 -0.97 0.12
C ILE A 121 -10.01 -1.22 -0.18
N GLN A 122 -10.83 -1.28 0.87
CA GLN A 122 -12.28 -1.39 0.71
C GLN A 122 -12.87 -0.06 0.19
N PRO A 123 -13.83 -0.09 -0.75
CA PRO A 123 -14.53 1.10 -1.23
C PRO A 123 -15.11 1.98 -0.12
N GLU A 124 -15.59 1.36 0.96
CA GLU A 124 -16.09 2.05 2.14
C GLU A 124 -15.01 2.91 2.83
N THR A 125 -13.77 2.42 2.92
CA THR A 125 -12.66 3.17 3.51
C THR A 125 -12.34 4.42 2.67
N LEU A 126 -12.38 4.30 1.34
CA LEU A 126 -12.18 5.46 0.46
C LEU A 126 -13.29 6.49 0.61
N LEU A 127 -14.54 6.04 0.73
CA LEU A 127 -15.69 6.92 0.99
C LEU A 127 -15.58 7.62 2.35
N LYS A 128 -15.07 6.94 3.38
CA LYS A 128 -14.78 7.57 4.68
C LYS A 128 -13.73 8.68 4.56
N ILE A 129 -12.67 8.45 3.77
CA ILE A 129 -11.65 9.49 3.50
C ILE A 129 -12.29 10.69 2.78
N TYR A 130 -13.11 10.46 1.75
CA TYR A 130 -13.84 11.54 1.08
C TYR A 130 -14.79 12.27 2.02
N GLY A 131 -15.53 11.54 2.86
CA GLY A 131 -16.40 12.12 3.89
C GLY A 131 -15.64 13.02 4.86
N ASN A 132 -14.46 12.59 5.31
CA ASN A 132 -13.59 13.38 6.19
C ASN A 132 -13.11 14.66 5.49
N LEU A 133 -12.72 14.59 4.22
CA LEU A 133 -12.33 15.79 3.45
C LEU A 133 -13.51 16.76 3.23
N LEU A 134 -14.72 16.22 3.06
CA LEU A 134 -15.96 16.98 2.87
C LEU A 134 -16.63 17.38 4.20
N SER A 135 -16.04 17.04 5.35
CA SER A 135 -16.52 17.50 6.67
C SER A 135 -16.45 19.02 6.81
N VAL A 136 -15.56 19.67 6.05
CA VAL A 136 -15.44 21.14 5.95
C VAL A 136 -16.73 21.84 5.47
N LEU A 137 -17.66 21.10 4.86
CA LEU A 137 -18.96 21.61 4.42
C LEU A 137 -19.97 21.66 5.56
N ASP A 138 -19.74 20.94 6.66
CA ASP A 138 -20.59 20.94 7.86
C ASP A 138 -20.12 21.97 8.89
N GLU A 139 -18.96 22.61 8.66
CA GLU A 139 -18.43 23.66 9.54
C GLU A 139 -19.38 24.88 9.56
N PRO A 140 -19.66 25.48 10.74
CA PRO A 140 -20.60 26.61 10.85
C PRO A 140 -20.13 27.86 10.09
N VAL A 141 -18.82 28.01 9.89
CA VAL A 141 -18.21 29.10 9.11
C VAL A 141 -17.36 28.50 7.99
N ILE A 142 -17.99 28.27 6.85
CA ILE A 142 -17.33 27.64 5.70
C ILE A 142 -16.41 28.64 5.00
N LYS A 143 -15.09 28.39 5.03
CA LYS A 143 -14.14 29.09 4.16
C LYS A 143 -14.30 28.60 2.72
N LYS A 144 -15.00 29.36 1.87
CA LYS A 144 -15.33 29.00 0.46
C LYS A 144 -14.13 28.44 -0.31
N ARG A 145 -12.97 29.11 -0.26
CA ARG A 145 -11.75 28.66 -0.96
C ARG A 145 -11.27 27.26 -0.52
N ARG A 146 -11.40 26.93 0.76
CA ARG A 146 -11.01 25.63 1.33
C ARG A 146 -12.00 24.54 0.89
N ALA A 147 -13.30 24.80 1.04
CA ALA A 147 -14.36 23.89 0.61
C ALA A 147 -14.27 23.58 -0.90
N ASP A 148 -14.11 24.60 -1.73
CA ASP A 148 -13.94 24.45 -3.18
C ASP A 148 -12.73 23.60 -3.55
N THR A 149 -11.63 23.75 -2.81
CA THR A 149 -10.40 22.98 -3.05
C THR A 149 -10.63 21.51 -2.75
N PHE A 150 -11.24 21.17 -1.62
CA PHE A 150 -11.56 19.78 -1.27
C PHE A 150 -12.55 19.16 -2.25
N ILE A 151 -13.62 19.87 -2.61
CA ILE A 151 -14.59 19.40 -3.61
C ILE A 151 -13.87 19.15 -4.94
N LYS A 152 -13.03 20.09 -5.41
CA LYS A 152 -12.28 19.92 -6.66
C LYS A 152 -11.36 18.71 -6.63
N ILE A 153 -10.69 18.46 -5.50
CA ILE A 153 -9.81 17.29 -5.35
C ILE A 153 -10.64 16.00 -5.44
N VAL A 154 -11.72 15.88 -4.64
CA VAL A 154 -12.60 14.69 -4.62
C VAL A 154 -13.23 14.45 -6.00
N LEU A 155 -13.77 15.49 -6.64
CA LEU A 155 -14.38 15.37 -7.97
C LEU A 155 -13.34 14.96 -9.02
N SER A 156 -12.09 15.40 -8.89
CA SER A 156 -11.03 15.04 -9.84
C SER A 156 -10.57 13.58 -9.75
N THR A 157 -10.86 12.88 -8.65
CA THR A 157 -10.56 11.45 -8.50
C THR A 157 -11.72 10.55 -8.92
N LEU A 158 -12.94 11.08 -9.06
CA LEU A 158 -14.12 10.31 -9.49
C LEU A 158 -13.98 9.60 -10.84
N PRO A 159 -13.32 10.15 -11.87
CA PRO A 159 -13.18 9.42 -13.15
C PRO A 159 -12.47 8.06 -13.02
N TYR A 160 -11.61 7.89 -12.00
CA TYR A 160 -10.81 6.68 -11.80
C TYR A 160 -11.55 5.60 -10.99
N ILE A 161 -12.42 6.01 -10.06
CA ILE A 161 -13.02 5.08 -9.07
C ILE A 161 -14.54 5.13 -9.01
N GLY A 162 -15.17 6.12 -9.66
CA GLY A 162 -16.61 6.38 -9.54
C GLY A 162 -17.48 5.18 -9.91
N LYS A 163 -17.08 4.40 -10.92
CA LYS A 163 -17.78 3.16 -11.28
C LYS A 163 -17.75 2.14 -10.13
N ARG A 164 -16.58 1.87 -9.55
CA ARG A 164 -16.44 0.93 -8.42
C ARG A 164 -17.23 1.38 -7.20
N LEU A 165 -17.20 2.68 -6.87
CA LEU A 165 -17.95 3.22 -5.73
C LEU A 165 -19.44 3.06 -5.94
N LYS A 166 -19.94 3.37 -7.14
CA LYS A 166 -21.36 3.20 -7.49
C LYS A 166 -21.79 1.73 -7.44
N ASP A 167 -20.95 0.82 -7.94
CA ASP A 167 -21.28 -0.61 -7.99
C ASP A 167 -21.26 -1.28 -6.59
N ARG A 168 -20.39 -0.82 -5.68
CA ARG A 168 -20.18 -1.44 -4.37
C ARG A 168 -20.94 -0.75 -3.24
N GLU A 169 -20.99 0.58 -3.24
CA GLU A 169 -21.57 1.39 -2.17
C GLU A 169 -22.44 2.53 -2.75
N PRO A 170 -23.50 2.23 -3.54
CA PRO A 170 -24.28 3.23 -4.27
C PRO A 170 -24.88 4.29 -3.33
N THR A 171 -25.47 3.87 -2.20
CA THR A 171 -26.15 4.77 -1.25
C THR A 171 -25.20 5.80 -0.66
N LYS A 172 -24.02 5.39 -0.17
CA LYS A 172 -23.03 6.31 0.42
C LYS A 172 -22.42 7.23 -0.64
N PHE A 173 -22.21 6.71 -1.85
CA PHE A 173 -21.72 7.48 -2.97
C PHE A 173 -22.72 8.59 -3.38
N GLU A 174 -24.01 8.25 -3.49
CA GLU A 174 -25.07 9.23 -3.79
C GLU A 174 -25.23 10.28 -2.68
N GLN A 175 -25.19 9.86 -1.41
CA GLN A 175 -25.21 10.80 -0.27
C GLN A 175 -24.07 11.83 -0.35
N MET A 176 -22.86 11.37 -0.67
CA MET A 176 -21.71 12.26 -0.86
C MET A 176 -21.93 13.25 -2.01
N LEU A 177 -22.44 12.78 -3.16
CA LEU A 177 -22.74 13.65 -4.30
C LEU A 177 -23.84 14.67 -3.98
N ASN A 178 -24.91 14.24 -3.30
CA ASN A 178 -26.00 15.13 -2.87
C ASN A 178 -25.50 16.24 -1.93
N LYS A 179 -24.54 15.91 -1.04
CA LYS A 179 -23.89 16.90 -0.16
C LYS A 179 -23.11 17.94 -0.96
N ILE A 180 -22.33 17.51 -1.95
CA ILE A 180 -21.60 18.41 -2.86
C ILE A 180 -22.57 19.28 -3.66
N GLN A 181 -23.65 18.70 -4.19
CA GLN A 181 -24.65 19.42 -4.96
C GLN A 181 -25.40 20.47 -4.13
N SER A 182 -25.76 20.14 -2.88
CA SER A 182 -26.39 21.06 -1.93
C SER A 182 -25.50 22.27 -1.67
N TYR A 183 -24.19 22.06 -1.51
CA TYR A 183 -23.22 23.14 -1.37
C TYR A 183 -23.16 24.05 -2.60
N PHE A 184 -23.12 23.48 -3.82
CA PHE A 184 -23.12 24.27 -5.06
C PHE A 184 -24.39 25.12 -5.22
N ASN A 185 -25.55 24.58 -4.84
CA ASN A 185 -26.82 25.31 -4.89
C ASN A 185 -26.82 26.49 -3.90
N ALA A 186 -26.41 26.26 -2.65
CA ALA A 186 -26.29 27.30 -1.64
C ALA A 186 -25.31 28.42 -2.06
N ARG A 187 -24.19 28.03 -2.68
CA ARG A 187 -23.20 28.97 -3.21
C ARG A 187 -23.76 29.82 -4.36
N THR A 188 -24.47 29.20 -5.30
CA THR A 188 -25.05 29.89 -6.47
C THR A 188 -26.08 30.93 -6.03
N GLN A 189 -26.92 30.61 -5.04
CA GLN A 189 -27.90 31.56 -4.51
C GLN A 189 -27.22 32.76 -3.83
N GLN A 190 -26.17 32.55 -3.04
CA GLN A 190 -25.42 33.66 -2.43
C GLN A 190 -24.73 34.58 -3.45
N SER A 191 -24.40 34.06 -4.63
CA SER A 191 -23.75 34.83 -5.68
C SER A 191 -24.73 35.62 -6.57
N GLN A 192 -26.04 35.40 -6.45
CA GLN A 192 -27.09 36.15 -7.16
C GLN A 192 -27.59 37.37 -6.38
N PHE A 193 -27.21 37.52 -5.11
CA PHE A 193 -27.64 38.62 -4.22
C PHE A 193 -26.48 39.52 -3.74
N GLY A 194 -25.32 39.47 -4.40
CA GLY A 194 -24.18 40.35 -4.14
C GLY A 194 -23.62 40.93 -5.42
#